data_AF-A0A9J6PD51-F1
#
_entry.id   AF-A0A9J6PD51-F1
#
_cell.length_a   1.000
_cell.length_b   1.000
_cell.length_c   1.000
_cell.angle_alpha   90.00
_cell.angle_beta   90.00
_cell.angle_gamma   90.00
#
_symmetry.space_group_name_H-M   'P 1'
#
loop_
_entity.id
_entity.type
_entity.pdbx_description
1 polymer ?
#
loop_
_entity_poly.entity_id
_entity_poly.type
_entity_poly.pdbx_seq_one_letter_code
_entity_poly.pdbx_strand_id
1 'polypeptide(L)'
;MSVTQSELALFVRDALTRGVRREEIAAALDKAGWRREQVRDALAAYAEVDFVVPVPRPRPYVSARDAFLYLVLFSTLGLSAWHLGILLFNLIDLLIPDPAQPWGEYRAMGIRWSVSVLVVAFPLYLYLARKTSREVAEDPARRASRVRKWLTYVTLFVAALAILGDVVALIYQFLSGDLTVPLLLKILVVALIAVPIFLFYLRDVSSDEGEG
;
A
#
# COMPACT_ATOMS: atom_id res chain seq x y z
N MET A 1 -21.07 8.25 -7.33
CA MET A 1 -21.57 7.55 -8.53
C MET A 1 -21.98 8.63 -9.51
N SER A 2 -21.37 8.72 -10.70
CA SER A 2 -21.79 9.74 -11.69
C SER A 2 -23.14 9.35 -12.28
N VAL A 3 -23.94 10.34 -12.71
CA VAL A 3 -25.26 10.13 -13.34
C VAL A 3 -25.18 9.10 -14.48
N THR A 4 -24.12 9.14 -15.27
CA THR A 4 -23.82 8.20 -16.36
C THR A 4 -23.61 6.75 -15.92
N GLN A 5 -23.00 6.50 -14.75
CA GLN A 5 -22.83 5.12 -14.24
C GLN A 5 -24.16 4.53 -13.75
N SER A 6 -25.05 5.35 -13.23
CA SER A 6 -26.42 4.94 -12.86
C SER A 6 -27.24 4.54 -14.09
N GLU A 7 -27.17 5.32 -15.17
CA GLU A 7 -27.87 5.00 -16.43
C GLU A 7 -27.37 3.69 -17.05
N LEU A 8 -26.06 3.48 -17.07
CA LEU A 8 -25.46 2.22 -17.53
C LEU A 8 -25.94 1.02 -16.71
N ALA A 9 -25.97 1.16 -15.38
CA ALA A 9 -26.42 0.09 -14.48
C ALA A 9 -27.90 -0.25 -14.65
N LEU A 10 -28.74 0.76 -14.90
CA LEU A 10 -30.17 0.61 -15.21
C LEU A 10 -30.37 -0.09 -16.55
N PHE A 11 -29.66 0.34 -17.60
CA PHE A 11 -29.73 -0.30 -18.91
C PHE A 11 -29.37 -1.79 -18.84
N VAL A 12 -28.27 -2.14 -18.16
CA VAL A 12 -27.84 -3.53 -17.98
C VAL A 12 -28.89 -4.34 -17.20
N ARG A 13 -29.48 -3.77 -16.14
CA ARG A 13 -30.55 -4.41 -15.38
C ARG A 13 -31.74 -4.76 -16.28
N ASP A 14 -32.20 -3.79 -17.06
CA ASP A 14 -33.40 -3.94 -17.88
C ASP A 14 -33.17 -4.92 -19.03
N ALA A 15 -32.00 -4.89 -19.65
CA ALA A 15 -31.62 -5.85 -20.69
C ALA A 15 -31.53 -7.28 -20.16
N LEU A 16 -30.92 -7.48 -18.99
CA LEU A 16 -30.87 -8.80 -18.33
C LEU A 16 -32.26 -9.29 -17.91
N THR A 17 -33.12 -8.39 -17.42
CA THR A 17 -34.51 -8.73 -17.05
C THR A 17 -35.33 -9.19 -18.26
N ARG A 18 -35.00 -8.68 -19.46
CA ARG A 18 -35.61 -9.09 -20.74
C ARG A 18 -35.01 -10.38 -21.32
N GLY A 19 -34.05 -11.00 -20.64
CA GLY A 19 -33.40 -12.22 -21.11
C GLY A 19 -32.37 -12.01 -22.23
N VAL A 20 -31.91 -10.78 -22.47
CA VAL A 20 -30.87 -10.50 -23.47
C VAL A 20 -29.54 -11.11 -23.00
N ARG A 21 -28.82 -11.78 -23.91
CA ARG A 21 -27.53 -12.40 -23.60
C ARG A 21 -26.48 -11.33 -23.26
N ARG A 22 -25.63 -11.61 -22.27
CA ARG A 22 -24.57 -10.69 -21.81
C ARG A 22 -23.63 -10.22 -22.92
N GLU A 23 -23.34 -11.10 -23.88
CA GLU A 23 -22.54 -10.80 -25.08
C GLU A 23 -23.19 -9.75 -25.98
N GLU A 24 -24.50 -9.82 -26.16
CA GLU A 24 -25.27 -8.86 -26.96
C GLU A 24 -25.34 -7.49 -26.27
N ILE A 25 -25.51 -7.50 -24.95
CA ILE A 25 -25.47 -6.28 -24.13
C ILE A 25 -24.08 -5.62 -24.24
N ALA A 26 -23.01 -6.41 -24.15
CA ALA A 26 -21.64 -5.93 -24.28
C ALA A 26 -21.38 -5.31 -25.67
N ALA A 27 -21.79 -5.99 -26.74
CA ALA A 27 -21.64 -5.50 -28.11
C ALA A 27 -22.42 -4.20 -28.36
N ALA A 28 -23.64 -4.09 -27.81
CA ALA A 28 -24.45 -2.88 -27.92
C ALA A 28 -23.78 -1.69 -27.20
N LEU A 29 -23.24 -1.91 -26.00
CA LEU A 29 -22.56 -0.88 -25.22
C LEU A 29 -21.22 -0.46 -25.84
N ASP A 30 -20.44 -1.42 -26.35
CA ASP A 30 -19.20 -1.14 -27.09
C ASP A 30 -19.50 -0.28 -28.34
N LYS A 31 -20.56 -0.61 -29.09
CA LYS A 31 -21.00 0.18 -30.26
C LYS A 31 -21.49 1.57 -29.90
N ALA A 32 -22.05 1.75 -28.70
CA ALA A 32 -22.45 3.04 -28.16
C ALA A 32 -21.27 3.87 -27.61
N GLY A 33 -20.04 3.34 -27.65
CA GLY A 33 -18.83 4.05 -27.27
C GLY A 33 -18.48 3.96 -25.78
N TRP A 34 -19.11 3.05 -25.02
CA TRP A 34 -18.69 2.79 -23.65
C TRP A 34 -17.31 2.15 -23.61
N ARG A 35 -16.50 2.48 -22.59
CA ARG A 35 -15.20 1.83 -22.41
C ARG A 35 -15.43 0.37 -22.01
N ARG A 36 -14.67 -0.57 -22.59
CA ARG A 36 -14.73 -2.00 -22.26
C ARG A 36 -14.69 -2.28 -20.75
N GLU A 37 -13.91 -1.51 -20.00
CA GLU A 37 -13.83 -1.62 -18.54
C GLU A 37 -15.17 -1.32 -17.86
N GLN A 38 -15.88 -0.28 -18.32
CA GLN A 38 -17.19 0.12 -17.79
C GLN A 38 -18.26 -0.92 -18.13
N VAL A 39 -18.22 -1.47 -19.35
CA VAL A 39 -19.12 -2.54 -19.82
C VAL A 39 -18.95 -3.80 -18.97
N ARG A 40 -17.71 -4.25 -18.81
CA ARG A 40 -17.37 -5.42 -18.00
C ARG A 40 -17.77 -5.23 -16.54
N ASP A 41 -17.44 -4.08 -15.94
CA ASP A 41 -17.79 -3.78 -14.54
C ASP A 41 -19.32 -3.72 -14.33
N ALA A 42 -20.07 -3.20 -15.30
CA ALA A 42 -21.53 -3.13 -15.23
C ALA A 42 -22.21 -4.51 -15.35
N LEU A 43 -21.72 -5.37 -16.26
CA LEU A 43 -22.21 -6.75 -16.40
C LEU A 43 -21.83 -7.61 -15.19
N ALA A 44 -20.59 -7.46 -14.68
CA ALA A 44 -20.11 -8.15 -13.49
C ALA A 44 -20.83 -7.73 -12.21
N ALA A 45 -21.58 -6.61 -12.22
CA ALA A 45 -22.39 -6.18 -11.10
C ALA A 45 -23.61 -7.09 -10.83
N TYR A 46 -23.94 -8.03 -11.74
CA TYR A 46 -25.02 -8.99 -11.56
C TYR A 46 -24.47 -10.43 -11.55
N ALA A 47 -24.97 -11.27 -10.66
CA ALA A 47 -24.58 -12.66 -10.54
C ALA A 47 -25.22 -13.51 -11.66
N GLU A 48 -24.51 -14.56 -12.09
CA GLU A 48 -25.02 -15.57 -13.03
C GLU A 48 -25.69 -16.67 -12.23
N VAL A 49 -26.88 -16.37 -11.71
CA VAL A 49 -27.70 -17.29 -10.93
C VAL A 49 -29.04 -17.38 -11.61
N ASP A 50 -29.57 -18.60 -11.72
CA ASP A 50 -30.89 -18.83 -12.28
C ASP A 50 -31.95 -18.32 -11.28
N PHE A 51 -32.38 -17.08 -11.50
CA PHE A 51 -33.38 -16.40 -10.71
C PHE A 51 -34.23 -15.51 -11.62
N VAL A 52 -35.49 -15.31 -11.23
CA VAL A 52 -36.51 -14.62 -12.04
C VAL A 52 -36.12 -13.17 -12.39
N VAL A 53 -35.24 -12.56 -11.58
CA VAL A 53 -34.69 -11.23 -11.83
C VAL A 53 -33.17 -11.23 -11.68
N PRO A 54 -32.44 -10.35 -12.40
CA PRO A 54 -30.99 -10.26 -12.27
C PRO A 54 -30.59 -9.93 -10.83
N VAL A 55 -29.81 -10.81 -10.19
CA VAL A 55 -29.39 -10.65 -8.79
C VAL A 55 -28.15 -9.76 -8.72
N PRO A 56 -28.20 -8.57 -8.08
CA PRO A 56 -27.02 -7.72 -7.92
C PRO A 56 -25.97 -8.41 -7.05
N ARG A 57 -24.69 -8.35 -7.46
CA ARG A 57 -23.57 -8.71 -6.59
C ARG A 57 -23.33 -7.60 -5.56
N PRO A 58 -22.93 -7.94 -4.32
CA PRO A 58 -22.48 -6.95 -3.36
C PRO A 58 -21.35 -6.12 -3.97
N ARG A 59 -21.51 -4.80 -4.02
CA ARG A 59 -20.42 -3.92 -4.42
C ARG A 59 -19.53 -3.69 -3.20
N PRO A 60 -18.21 -3.94 -3.29
CA PRO A 60 -17.31 -3.53 -2.23
C PRO A 60 -17.34 -2.00 -2.13
N TYR A 61 -17.97 -1.49 -1.08
CA TYR A 61 -17.95 -0.07 -0.75
C TYR A 61 -16.63 0.21 -0.03
N VAL A 62 -15.80 1.10 -0.58
CA VAL A 62 -14.63 1.59 0.14
C VAL A 62 -15.15 2.56 1.20
N SER A 63 -15.29 2.06 2.43
CA SER A 63 -15.74 2.90 3.54
C SER A 63 -14.69 3.96 3.85
N ALA A 64 -15.10 5.20 4.11
CA ALA A 64 -14.21 6.26 4.59
C ALA A 64 -13.45 5.82 5.86
N ARG A 65 -14.10 4.98 6.69
CA ARG A 65 -13.47 4.32 7.85
C ARG A 65 -12.30 3.43 7.44
N ASP A 66 -12.46 2.64 6.38
CA ASP A 66 -11.43 1.71 5.93
C ASP A 66 -10.25 2.49 5.35
N ALA A 67 -10.52 3.52 4.54
CA ALA A 67 -9.49 4.43 4.06
C ALA A 67 -8.70 5.10 5.21
N PHE A 68 -9.39 5.57 6.24
CA PHE A 68 -8.75 6.13 7.44
C PHE A 68 -7.89 5.11 8.19
N LEU A 69 -8.43 3.91 8.45
CA LEU A 69 -7.70 2.84 9.14
C LEU A 69 -6.41 2.48 8.41
N TYR A 70 -6.49 2.37 7.08
CA TYR A 70 -5.31 2.11 6.27
C TYR A 70 -4.33 3.28 6.29
N LEU A 71 -4.78 4.52 6.19
CA LEU A 71 -3.89 5.68 6.28
C LEU A 71 -3.10 5.68 7.60
N VAL A 72 -3.75 5.39 8.73
CA VAL A 72 -3.08 5.27 10.03
C VAL A 72 -2.12 4.09 10.07
N LEU A 73 -2.53 2.92 9.56
CA LEU A 73 -1.68 1.73 9.48
C LEU A 73 -0.38 2.00 8.70
N PHE A 74 -0.47 2.65 7.53
CA PHE A 74 0.72 2.95 6.72
C PHE A 74 1.56 4.07 7.30
N SER A 75 0.92 5.11 7.86
CA SER A 75 1.65 6.21 8.52
C SER A 75 2.49 5.67 9.69
N THR A 76 1.91 4.78 10.49
CA THR A 76 2.61 4.17 11.64
C THR A 76 3.71 3.20 11.22
N LEU A 77 3.51 2.44 10.14
CA LEU A 77 4.58 1.64 9.53
C LEU A 77 5.74 2.51 9.03
N GLY A 78 5.43 3.56 8.25
CA GLY A 78 6.41 4.47 7.68
C GLY A 78 7.24 5.16 8.75
N LEU A 79 6.58 5.74 9.76
CA LEU A 79 7.26 6.34 10.90
C LEU A 79 8.14 5.33 11.64
N SER A 80 7.67 4.09 11.81
CA SER A 80 8.46 3.05 12.47
C SER A 80 9.71 2.69 11.67
N ALA A 81 9.57 2.46 10.36
CA ALA A 81 10.71 2.11 9.50
C ALA A 81 11.74 3.25 9.44
N TRP A 82 11.27 4.49 9.24
CA TRP A 82 12.11 5.69 9.18
C TRP A 82 12.89 5.90 10.48
N HIS A 83 12.21 5.89 11.63
CA HIS A 83 12.87 6.10 12.91
C HIS A 83 13.73 4.91 13.35
N LEU A 84 13.42 3.69 12.89
CA LEU A 84 14.32 2.57 13.06
C LEU A 84 15.64 2.79 12.30
N GLY A 85 15.58 3.25 11.05
CA GLY A 85 16.78 3.60 10.27
C GLY A 85 17.64 4.66 10.97
N ILE A 86 17.03 5.78 11.36
CA ILE A 86 17.71 6.85 12.13
C ILE A 86 18.31 6.30 13.42
N LEU A 87 17.56 5.49 14.18
CA LEU A 87 18.04 4.94 15.44
C LEU A 87 19.26 4.04 15.21
N LEU A 88 19.21 3.17 14.22
CA LEU A 88 20.33 2.27 13.87
C LEU A 88 21.56 3.07 13.42
N PHE A 89 21.39 4.12 12.63
CA PHE A 89 22.50 4.99 12.22
C PHE A 89 23.15 5.66 13.44
N ASN A 90 22.35 6.23 14.34
CA ASN A 90 22.86 6.84 15.56
C ASN A 90 23.55 5.82 16.49
N LEU A 91 23.06 4.58 16.55
CA LEU A 91 23.71 3.51 17.31
C LEU A 91 25.03 3.07 16.69
N ILE A 92 25.12 2.98 15.36
CA ILE A 92 26.37 2.70 14.64
C ILE A 92 27.39 3.80 14.95
N ASP A 93 26.99 5.07 14.90
CA ASP A 93 27.86 6.21 15.19
C ASP A 93 28.26 6.30 16.68
N LEU A 94 27.50 5.67 17.57
CA LEU A 94 27.85 5.54 18.98
C LEU A 94 28.89 4.42 19.19
N LEU A 95 28.75 3.30 18.48
CA LEU A 95 29.63 2.15 18.56
C LEU A 95 30.97 2.39 17.86
N ILE A 96 30.98 3.21 16.81
CA ILE A 96 32.18 3.59 16.04
C ILE A 96 32.23 5.12 15.97
N PRO A 97 32.73 5.80 17.03
CA PRO A 97 32.77 7.25 17.07
C PRO A 97 33.74 7.80 16.03
N ASP A 98 33.26 8.65 15.14
CA ASP A 98 34.11 9.44 14.26
C ASP A 98 34.66 10.67 15.03
N PRO A 99 36.00 10.80 15.17
CA PRO A 99 36.62 11.96 15.82
C PRO A 99 36.37 13.29 15.10
N ALA A 100 35.95 13.31 13.83
CA ALA A 100 35.62 14.52 13.10
C ALA A 100 34.20 15.05 13.41
N GLN A 101 33.34 14.28 14.10
CA GLN A 101 31.96 14.68 14.42
C GLN A 101 31.68 14.74 15.94
N PRO A 102 31.98 15.86 16.63
CA PRO A 102 31.83 15.98 18.08
C PRO A 102 30.38 16.21 18.58
N TRP A 103 29.37 16.01 17.74
CA TRP A 103 27.95 16.35 18.00
C TRP A 103 27.24 15.31 18.90
N GLY A 104 27.76 15.05 20.09
CA GLY A 104 27.23 14.03 21.03
C GLY A 104 25.82 14.32 21.55
N GLU A 105 25.50 15.59 21.83
CA GLU A 105 24.17 15.99 22.35
C GLU A 105 23.06 15.83 21.30
N TYR A 106 23.32 16.21 20.05
CA TYR A 106 22.37 16.05 18.95
C TYR A 106 22.07 14.58 18.67
N ARG A 107 23.08 13.69 18.78
CA ARG A 107 22.91 12.23 18.67
C ARG A 107 22.03 11.69 19.79
N ALA A 108 22.31 12.06 21.05
CA ALA A 108 21.48 11.63 22.18
C ALA A 108 20.02 12.08 22.02
N MET A 109 19.79 13.29 21.50
CA MET A 109 18.46 13.79 21.18
C MET A 109 17.78 12.98 20.06
N GLY A 110 18.51 12.66 18.98
CA GLY A 110 18.01 11.85 17.87
C GLY A 110 17.63 10.42 18.29
N ILE A 111 18.41 9.80 19.17
CA ILE A 111 18.12 8.49 19.76
C ILE A 111 16.83 8.55 20.59
N ARG A 112 16.73 9.50 21.54
CA ARG A 112 15.55 9.65 22.41
C ARG A 112 14.28 9.92 21.60
N TRP A 113 14.37 10.77 20.58
CA TRP A 113 13.26 11.04 19.68
C TRP A 113 12.82 9.80 18.91
N SER A 114 13.77 9.08 18.30
CA SER A 114 13.47 7.89 17.51
C SER A 114 12.87 6.77 18.37
N VAL A 115 13.39 6.55 19.57
CA VAL A 115 12.81 5.62 20.55
C VAL A 115 11.39 6.03 20.91
N SER A 116 11.14 7.32 21.15
CA SER A 116 9.81 7.83 21.50
C SER A 116 8.79 7.56 20.40
N VAL A 117 9.15 7.80 19.14
CA VAL A 117 8.28 7.51 18.00
C VAL A 117 8.05 6.01 17.88
N LEU A 118 9.08 5.17 17.99
CA LEU A 118 8.97 3.72 17.87
C LEU A 118 8.06 3.11 18.95
N VAL A 119 8.19 3.57 20.20
CA VAL A 119 7.35 3.08 21.32
C VAL A 119 5.86 3.34 21.09
N VAL A 120 5.51 4.38 20.34
CA VAL A 120 4.11 4.72 20.02
C VAL A 120 3.66 4.11 18.69
N ALA A 121 4.40 4.37 17.62
CA ALA A 121 4.01 4.03 16.26
C ALA A 121 4.06 2.52 16.01
N PHE A 122 5.08 1.82 16.51
CA PHE A 122 5.27 0.41 16.21
C PHE A 122 4.21 -0.51 16.85
N PRO A 123 3.85 -0.37 18.14
CA PRO A 123 2.74 -1.14 18.70
C PRO A 123 1.40 -0.83 18.04
N LEU A 124 1.14 0.43 17.68
CA LEU A 124 -0.06 0.83 16.96
C LEU A 124 -0.14 0.18 15.58
N TYR A 125 0.97 0.17 14.83
CA TYR A 125 1.08 -0.57 13.57
C TYR A 125 0.79 -2.06 13.76
N LEU A 126 1.44 -2.72 14.72
CA LEU A 126 1.23 -4.15 14.96
C LEU A 126 -0.21 -4.48 15.35
N TYR A 127 -0.86 -3.63 16.13
CA TYR A 127 -2.26 -3.79 16.50
C TYR A 127 -3.18 -3.68 15.28
N LEU A 128 -3.02 -2.62 14.47
CA LEU A 128 -3.83 -2.40 13.28
C LEU A 128 -3.58 -3.49 12.23
N ALA A 129 -2.32 -3.90 12.02
CA ALA A 129 -1.97 -4.96 11.09
C ALA A 129 -2.66 -6.28 11.47
N ARG A 130 -2.58 -6.69 12.75
CA ARG A 130 -3.27 -7.89 13.23
C ARG A 130 -4.78 -7.81 13.08
N LYS A 131 -5.37 -6.65 13.39
CA LYS A 131 -6.82 -6.43 13.26
C LYS A 131 -7.25 -6.57 11.80
N THR A 132 -6.58 -5.88 10.88
CA THR A 132 -6.89 -5.93 9.46
C THR A 132 -6.65 -7.32 8.86
N SER A 133 -5.60 -8.03 9.26
CA SER A 133 -5.38 -9.42 8.81
C SER A 133 -6.48 -10.39 9.25
N ARG A 134 -7.06 -10.20 10.45
CA ARG A 134 -8.20 -10.99 10.93
C ARG A 134 -9.48 -10.68 10.15
N GLU A 135 -9.80 -9.39 9.98
CA GLU A 135 -10.97 -8.96 9.20
C GLU A 135 -10.91 -9.49 7.74
N VAL A 136 -9.72 -9.59 7.18
CA VAL A 136 -9.48 -10.16 5.85
C VAL A 136 -9.66 -11.68 5.80
N ALA A 137 -9.31 -12.40 6.87
CA ALA A 137 -9.49 -13.85 6.93
C ALA A 137 -10.97 -14.24 7.07
N GLU A 138 -11.78 -13.36 7.69
CA GLU A 138 -13.20 -13.60 7.93
C GLU A 138 -14.10 -13.29 6.71
N ASP A 139 -13.72 -12.32 5.86
CA ASP A 139 -14.48 -11.99 4.64
C ASP A 139 -13.54 -11.64 3.46
N PRO A 140 -13.17 -12.63 2.62
CA PRO A 140 -12.34 -12.41 1.45
C PRO A 140 -12.99 -11.50 0.39
N ALA A 141 -14.33 -11.38 0.36
CA ALA A 141 -15.06 -10.59 -0.62
C ALA A 141 -15.05 -9.08 -0.28
N ARG A 142 -14.81 -8.71 0.98
CA ARG A 142 -14.52 -7.33 1.40
C ARG A 142 -13.18 -6.79 0.88
N ARG A 143 -12.30 -7.66 0.36
CA ARG A 143 -11.12 -7.23 -0.39
C ARG A 143 -11.55 -6.64 -1.73
N ALA A 144 -11.93 -5.37 -1.74
CA ALA A 144 -11.92 -4.59 -2.96
C ALA A 144 -10.49 -4.64 -3.54
N SER A 145 -10.30 -5.34 -4.66
CA SER A 145 -9.03 -5.43 -5.40
C SER A 145 -8.35 -4.06 -5.60
N ARG A 146 -9.14 -2.99 -5.70
CA ARG A 146 -8.69 -1.59 -5.79
C ARG A 146 -8.01 -1.05 -4.52
N VAL A 147 -8.48 -1.43 -3.33
CA VAL A 147 -7.88 -1.00 -2.06
C VAL A 147 -6.53 -1.69 -1.87
N ARG A 148 -6.42 -3.00 -2.15
CA ARG A 148 -5.14 -3.72 -2.08
C ARG A 148 -4.12 -3.11 -3.04
N LYS A 149 -4.46 -2.92 -4.33
CA LYS A 149 -3.55 -2.30 -5.32
C LYS A 149 -3.12 -0.89 -4.89
N TRP A 150 -4.05 -0.03 -4.49
CA TRP A 150 -3.71 1.34 -4.09
C TRP A 150 -2.81 1.39 -2.85
N LEU A 151 -3.07 0.57 -1.84
CA LEU A 151 -2.27 0.50 -0.62
C LEU A 151 -0.91 -0.13 -0.81
N THR A 152 -0.83 -1.06 -1.76
CA THR A 152 0.42 -1.59 -2.28
C THR A 152 1.31 -0.44 -2.79
N TYR A 153 0.75 0.42 -3.65
CA TYR A 153 1.48 1.59 -4.14
C TYR A 153 1.81 2.62 -3.05
N VAL A 154 0.95 2.84 -2.05
CA VAL A 154 1.23 3.77 -0.94
C VAL A 154 2.39 3.26 -0.07
N THR A 155 2.44 1.98 0.25
CA THR A 155 3.55 1.39 1.01
C THR A 155 4.85 1.50 0.23
N LEU A 156 4.81 1.20 -1.07
CA LEU A 156 5.96 1.38 -1.97
C LEU A 156 6.43 2.83 -1.99
N PHE A 157 5.50 3.78 -2.03
CA PHE A 157 5.83 5.20 -2.01
C PHE A 157 6.50 5.63 -0.70
N VAL A 158 5.98 5.20 0.45
CA VAL A 158 6.58 5.51 1.77
C VAL A 158 7.93 4.82 1.93
N ALA A 159 8.05 3.57 1.51
CA ALA A 159 9.34 2.86 1.52
C ALA A 159 10.35 3.54 0.58
N ALA A 160 9.92 3.98 -0.60
CA ALA A 160 10.77 4.74 -1.52
C ALA A 160 11.22 6.07 -0.91
N LEU A 161 10.33 6.80 -0.23
CA LEU A 161 10.70 8.03 0.49
C LEU A 161 11.71 7.75 1.61
N ALA A 162 11.53 6.66 2.36
CA ALA A 162 12.47 6.23 3.39
C ALA A 162 13.86 5.95 2.81
N ILE A 163 13.92 5.16 1.73
CA ILE A 163 15.16 4.88 1.01
C ILE A 163 15.79 6.17 0.47
N LEU A 164 14.99 7.09 -0.09
CA LEU A 164 15.46 8.40 -0.54
C LEU A 164 16.09 9.20 0.60
N GLY A 165 15.44 9.23 1.77
CA GLY A 165 15.97 9.86 2.98
C GLY A 165 17.29 9.26 3.42
N ASP A 166 17.37 7.93 3.44
CA ASP A 166 18.59 7.22 3.80
C ASP A 166 19.72 7.48 2.81
N VAL A 167 19.43 7.48 1.50
CA VAL A 167 20.41 7.81 0.45
C VAL A 167 20.88 9.25 0.58
N VAL A 168 19.98 10.20 0.86
CA VAL A 168 20.36 11.60 1.12
C VAL A 168 21.30 11.69 2.34
N ALA A 169 21.00 10.98 3.43
CA ALA A 169 21.86 10.94 4.62
C ALA A 169 23.24 10.33 4.32
N LEU A 170 23.30 9.27 3.51
CA LEU A 170 24.54 8.64 3.06
C LEU A 170 25.37 9.57 2.18
N ILE A 171 24.74 10.24 1.21
CA ILE A 171 25.41 11.21 0.34
C ILE A 171 25.93 12.40 1.16
N TYR A 172 25.15 12.88 2.11
CA TYR A 172 25.58 13.95 3.02
C TYR A 172 26.83 13.54 3.81
N GLN A 173 26.89 12.33 4.37
CA GLN A 173 28.09 11.81 5.05
C GLN A 173 29.28 11.64 4.10
N PHE A 174 29.06 11.08 2.90
CA PHE A 174 30.11 10.95 1.89
C PHE A 174 30.70 12.31 1.50
N LEU A 175 29.85 13.31 1.24
CA LEU A 175 30.26 14.68 0.93
C LEU A 175 30.95 15.39 2.10
N SER A 176 30.64 14.97 3.34
CA SER A 176 31.29 15.48 4.55
C SER A 176 32.69 14.91 4.76
N GLY A 177 33.16 13.99 3.90
CA GLY A 177 34.50 13.41 3.93
C GLY A 177 34.62 12.09 4.69
N ASP A 178 33.51 11.53 5.19
CA ASP A 178 33.48 10.27 5.94
C ASP A 178 33.49 9.04 5.01
N LEU A 179 34.69 8.63 4.60
CA LEU A 179 34.92 7.35 3.90
C LEU A 179 35.39 6.30 4.89
N THR A 180 34.48 5.79 5.72
CA THR A 180 34.84 4.84 6.79
C THR A 180 33.76 3.77 7.00
N VAL A 181 34.12 2.68 7.68
CA VAL A 181 33.29 1.51 8.05
C VAL A 181 31.83 1.83 8.45
N PRO A 182 31.51 2.93 9.15
CA PRO A 182 30.12 3.32 9.45
C PRO A 182 29.26 3.53 8.21
N LEU A 183 29.80 4.08 7.12
CA LEU A 183 29.08 4.29 5.86
C LEU A 183 28.63 2.94 5.26
N LEU A 184 29.52 1.94 5.23
CA LEU A 184 29.21 0.60 4.73
C LEU A 184 28.12 -0.10 5.57
N LEU A 185 28.17 0.05 6.90
CA LEU A 185 27.15 -0.51 7.80
C LEU A 185 25.79 0.18 7.60
N LYS A 186 25.77 1.50 7.41
CA LYS A 186 24.54 2.25 7.13
C LYS A 186 23.93 1.82 5.80
N ILE A 187 24.73 1.66 4.74
CA ILE A 187 24.28 1.10 3.45
C ILE A 187 23.67 -0.30 3.64
N LEU A 188 24.29 -1.16 4.45
CA LEU A 188 23.79 -2.51 4.72
C LEU A 188 22.43 -2.49 5.44
N VAL A 189 22.22 -1.57 6.39
CA VAL A 189 20.94 -1.39 7.07
C VAL A 189 19.84 -0.98 6.08
N VAL A 190 20.11 -0.02 5.20
CA VAL A 190 19.16 0.40 4.16
C VAL A 190 18.80 -0.78 3.27
N ALA A 191 19.79 -1.55 2.83
CA ALA A 191 19.57 -2.74 2.02
C ALA A 191 18.73 -3.79 2.76
N LEU A 192 19.00 -4.04 4.05
CA LEU A 192 18.24 -4.98 4.88
C LEU A 192 16.78 -4.57 5.09
N ILE A 193 16.47 -3.28 5.08
CA ILE A 193 15.08 -2.79 5.20
C ILE A 193 14.40 -2.78 3.81
N ALA A 194 15.08 -2.27 2.80
CA ALA A 194 14.53 -2.07 1.46
C ALA A 194 14.32 -3.39 0.71
N VAL A 195 15.30 -4.30 0.76
CA VAL A 195 15.28 -5.54 -0.04
C VAL A 195 14.12 -6.46 0.32
N PRO A 196 13.79 -6.74 1.59
CA PRO A 196 12.63 -7.57 1.94
C PRO A 196 11.31 -6.95 1.52
N ILE A 197 11.17 -5.63 1.67
CA ILE A 197 9.97 -4.89 1.24
C ILE A 197 9.83 -5.01 -0.28
N PHE A 198 10.91 -4.77 -1.03
CA PHE A 198 10.92 -4.85 -2.48
C PHE A 198 10.66 -6.27 -2.99
N LEU A 199 11.28 -7.30 -2.40
CA LEU A 199 11.09 -8.70 -2.78
C LEU A 199 9.70 -9.24 -2.47
N PHE A 200 9.10 -8.83 -1.34
CA PHE A 200 7.70 -9.15 -1.02
C PHE A 200 6.76 -8.60 -2.10
N TYR A 201 7.01 -7.36 -2.53
CA TYR A 201 6.21 -6.69 -3.55
C TYR A 201 6.40 -7.25 -4.97
N LEU A 202 7.63 -7.59 -5.34
CA LEU A 202 7.90 -8.20 -6.64
C LEU A 202 7.16 -9.54 -6.79
N ARG A 203 7.08 -10.32 -5.69
CA ARG A 203 6.30 -11.56 -5.64
C ARG A 203 4.81 -11.32 -5.78
N ASP A 204 4.24 -10.33 -5.07
CA ASP A 204 2.81 -10.01 -5.15
C ASP A 204 2.39 -9.56 -6.56
N VAL A 205 3.26 -8.85 -7.28
CA VAL A 205 3.03 -8.46 -8.69
C VAL A 205 3.10 -9.68 -9.63
N SER A 206 4.09 -10.57 -9.45
CA SER A 206 4.22 -11.77 -10.29
C SER A 206 3.08 -12.79 -10.11
N SER A 207 2.42 -12.80 -8.95
CA SER A 207 1.22 -13.63 -8.72
C SER A 207 -0.05 -13.08 -9.39
N ASP A 208 -0.08 -11.78 -9.73
CA ASP A 208 -1.23 -11.14 -10.40
C ASP A 208 -1.18 -11.33 -11.94
N GLU A 209 -0.02 -11.72 -12.50
CA GLU A 209 0.15 -12.01 -13.93
C GLU A 209 -0.20 -13.47 -14.32
N GLY A 210 -0.37 -14.36 -13.33
CA GLY A 210 -0.72 -15.77 -13.53
C GLY A 210 -2.22 -16.08 -13.58
N GLU A 211 -3.08 -15.09 -13.32
CA GLU A 211 -4.55 -15.24 -13.34
C GLU A 211 -5.24 -14.36 -14.41
N GLY A 212 -4.47 -13.85 -15.38
CA GLY A 212 -4.96 -13.05 -16.52
C GLY A 212 -5.21 -13.87 -17.78
#